data_AF-A0A9E5JFS2-F1
#
_entry.id   AF-A0A9E5JFS2-F1
#
_cell.length_a   1.000
_cell.length_b   1.000
_cell.length_c   1.000
_cell.angle_alpha   90.00
_cell.angle_beta   90.00
_cell.angle_gamma   90.00
#
_symmetry.space_group_name_H-M   'P 1'
#
loop_
_entity.id
_entity.type
_entity.pdbx_description
1 polymer ?
#
loop_
_entity_poly.entity_id
_entity_poly.type
_entity_poly.pdbx_seq_one_letter_code
_entity_poly.pdbx_strand_id
1 'polypeptide(L)' 'MSRLGRRSRATKETSVDVAINLDGPSNTDISTGIPFFDHMLEQLA' A
#
# COMPACT_ATOMS: atom_id res chain seq x y z
N MET A 1 14.83 -16.05 4.44
CA MET A 1 14.65 -14.65 4.86
C MET A 1 13.38 -14.14 4.20
N SER A 2 12.45 -13.55 4.94
CA SER A 2 11.20 -12.99 4.40
C SER A 2 11.41 -11.52 4.03
N ARG A 3 10.94 -11.11 2.85
CA ARG A 3 11.07 -9.76 2.30
C ARG A 3 9.81 -8.95 2.65
N LEU A 4 9.86 -8.33 3.82
CA LEU A 4 8.77 -7.52 4.38
C LEU A 4 9.21 -6.05 4.51
N GLY A 5 8.33 -5.12 4.18
CA GLY A 5 8.55 -3.69 4.34
C GLY A 5 7.32 -3.00 4.92
N ARG A 6 7.53 -2.06 5.86
CA ARG A 6 6.47 -1.19 6.38
C ARG A 6 6.97 0.24 6.49
N ARG A 7 6.15 1.20 6.07
CA ARG A 7 6.43 2.63 6.21
C ARG A 7 5.16 3.41 6.53
N SER A 8 5.32 4.36 7.44
CA SER A 8 4.31 5.35 7.78
C SER A 8 4.92 6.73 7.57
N ARG A 9 4.17 7.64 6.94
CA ARG A 9 4.59 9.02 6.69
C ARG A 9 3.41 9.94 6.91
N ALA A 10 3.59 10.94 7.77
CA ALA A 10 2.63 12.00 7.99
C ALA A 10 3.25 13.35 7.64
N THR A 11 2.56 14.14 6.84
CA THR A 11 2.82 15.57 6.65
C THR A 11 1.55 16.37 6.90
N LYS A 12 1.58 17.68 6.66
CA LYS A 12 0.41 18.54 6.87
C LYS A 12 -0.72 18.23 5.87
N GLU A 13 -0.36 17.69 4.72
CA GLU A 13 -1.25 17.43 3.59
C GLU A 13 -1.86 16.03 3.65
N THR A 14 -1.07 15.01 4.00
CA THR A 14 -1.50 13.61 3.97
C THR A 14 -0.85 12.76 5.06
N SER A 15 -1.55 11.70 5.45
CA SER A 15 -1.02 10.59 6.23
C SER A 15 -1.10 9.32 5.39
N VAL A 16 0.01 8.57 5.33
CA VAL A 16 0.14 7.39 4.48
C VAL A 16 0.77 6.26 5.28
N ASP A 17 0.14 5.09 5.23
CA ASP A 17 0.60 3.85 5.84
C ASP A 17 0.67 2.75 4.78
N VAL A 18 1.81 2.09 4.66
CA VAL A 18 2.07 1.06 3.65
C VAL A 18 2.75 -0.15 4.29
N ALA A 19 2.27 -1.35 3.96
CA ALA A 19 2.90 -2.62 4.28
C ALA A 19 2.98 -3.49 3.03
N ILE A 20 4.12 -4.11 2.78
CA ILE A 20 4.37 -4.96 1.62
C ILE A 20 5.02 -6.27 2.07
N ASN A 21 4.53 -7.38 1.53
CA ASN A 21 5.12 -8.70 1.66
C ASN A 21 5.38 -9.27 0.26
N LEU A 22 6.65 -9.36 -0.14
CA LEU A 22 7.04 -9.85 -1.48
C LEU A 22 7.01 -11.39 -1.60
N ASP A 23 6.81 -12.10 -0.49
CA ASP A 23 6.80 -13.57 -0.44
C ASP A 23 5.43 -14.13 0.01
N GLY A 24 4.43 -13.26 0.22
CA GLY A 24 3.11 -13.62 0.74
C GLY A 24 2.06 -13.82 -0.34
N PRO A 25 0.85 -14.31 0.04
CA PRO A 25 -0.29 -14.40 -0.87
C PRO A 25 -0.70 -13.02 -1.39
N SER A 26 -1.31 -12.98 -2.58
CA SER A 26 -1.76 -11.78 -3.31
C SER A 26 -3.01 -11.15 -2.69
N ASN A 27 -2.97 -10.85 -1.40
CA ASN A 27 -4.06 -10.17 -0.71
C ASN A 27 -3.70 -8.68 -0.60
N THR A 28 -4.52 -7.85 -1.22
CA THR A 28 -4.26 -6.42 -1.40
C THR A 28 -5.43 -5.63 -0.83
N ASP A 29 -5.13 -4.70 0.07
CA ASP A 29 -6.09 -3.76 0.64
C ASP A 29 -5.53 -2.36 0.46
N ILE A 30 -6.18 -1.57 -0.41
CA ILE A 30 -5.74 -0.24 -0.80
C ILE A 30 -6.92 0.71 -0.62
N SER A 31 -6.69 1.78 0.14
CA SER A 31 -7.64 2.88 0.30
C SER A 31 -6.90 4.20 0.41
N THR A 32 -6.89 4.96 -0.68
CA THR A 32 -6.31 6.30 -0.73
C THR A 32 -7.37 7.40 -0.69
N GLY A 33 -8.66 7.02 -0.67
CA GLY A 33 -9.80 7.95 -0.80
C GLY A 33 -10.02 8.49 -2.22
N ILE A 34 -9.27 7.98 -3.21
CA ILE A 34 -9.41 8.33 -4.63
C ILE A 34 -9.63 7.03 -5.40
N PRO A 35 -10.88 6.67 -5.74
CA PRO A 35 -11.21 5.34 -6.27
C PRO A 35 -10.44 4.94 -7.53
N PHE A 36 -10.13 5.91 -8.40
CA PHE A 36 -9.34 5.65 -9.60
C PHE A 36 -7.88 5.30 -9.27
N PHE A 37 -7.31 5.93 -8.25
CA PHE A 37 -5.94 5.65 -7.85
C PHE A 37 -5.84 4.30 -7.13
N ASP A 38 -6.84 3.96 -6.31
CA ASP A 38 -6.98 2.63 -5.71
C ASP A 38 -6.95 1.55 -6.80
N HIS A 39 -7.76 1.70 -7.85
CA HIS A 39 -7.79 0.77 -8.98
C HIS A 39 -6.45 0.64 -9.71
N MET A 40 -5.72 1.74 -9.90
CA MET A 40 -4.40 1.71 -10.54
C MET A 40 -3.36 0.99 -9.67
N LEU A 41 -3.42 1.16 -8.35
CA LEU A 41 -2.51 0.50 -7.41
C LEU A 41 -2.82 -1.00 -7.29
N GLU A 42 -4.08 -1.41 -7.40
CA GLU A 42 -4.46 -2.83 -7.47
C GLU A 42 -3.80 -3.56 -8.65
N GLN A 43 -3.60 -2.89 -9.79
CA GLN A 43 -2.91 -3.47 -10.95
C GLN A 43 -1.41 -3.71 -10.73
N LEU A 44 -0.81 -3.01 -9.77
CA LEU A 44 0.61 -3.11 -9.45
C LEU A 44 0.91 -4.19 -8.40
N ALA A 45 -0.11 -4.58 -7.63
CA ALA A 45 0.02 -5.43 -6.44
C ALA A 45 0.14 -6.93 -6.76
#